data_AF-A0A954Z3C7-F1
#
_entry.id   AF-A0A954Z3C7-F1
#
_cell.length_a   1.000
_cell.length_b   1.000
_cell.length_c   1.000
_cell.angle_alpha   90.00
_cell.angle_beta   90.00
_cell.angle_gamma   90.00
#
_symmetry.space_group_name_H-M   'P 1'
#
loop_
_entity.id
_entity.type
_entity.pdbx_description
1 polymer ?
#
loop_
_entity_poly.entity_id
_entity_poly.type
_entity_poly.pdbx_seq_one_letter_code
_entity_poly.pdbx_strand_id
1 'polypeptide(L)'
;MTDASQGIPDGDAASGRLTGTDEGIQTARKLFAHAKKAEDTRNYDYATELYVQGLAQWPDAIDEGLKKLRVVATARKLQGGKPASFMVRRKWPTSGKDSRVNLNNGLRLFGFDPSDLGAIEHVLDLAIKAKCDRVGQWVCPILTEALSRAKKLSSNHYQTICNKMLEMGRMAHDFGNLDGAMDIFRANVAADQVWRRHHHDSSEVHRAESAASGELTIVKGGFDTGENFTGSLEDAAGQREIHDAQKSVTTVDRHQQLIDAARRDWEQNPTIANKLIKLTDLLTRTGDEAREKEAIKLLEDEYVSSENYVYRARADDIRVRRLRR
;
A
#
# COMPACT_ATOMS: atom_id res chain seq x y z
N MET A 1 12.68 -35.97 44.30
CA MET A 1 13.40 -36.01 43.02
C MET A 1 12.42 -35.52 41.97
N THR A 2 12.50 -34.22 41.72
CA THR A 2 11.53 -33.43 40.96
C THR A 2 11.86 -33.49 39.48
N ASP A 3 10.84 -33.93 38.75
CA ASP A 3 10.65 -33.83 37.31
C ASP A 3 10.72 -32.36 36.86
N ALA A 4 11.50 -32.07 35.82
CA ALA A 4 11.61 -30.76 35.20
C ALA A 4 11.91 -30.93 33.71
N SER A 5 10.95 -31.51 33.00
CA SER A 5 10.79 -31.31 31.56
C SER A 5 10.28 -29.87 31.33
N GLN A 6 11.21 -28.92 31.18
CA GLN A 6 10.88 -27.58 30.74
C GLN A 6 10.58 -27.60 29.24
N GLY A 7 9.28 -27.59 28.92
CA GLY A 7 8.78 -27.33 27.58
C GLY A 7 9.17 -25.92 27.13
N ILE A 8 9.88 -25.86 26.01
CA ILE A 8 10.12 -24.65 25.24
C ILE A 8 8.78 -24.29 24.57
N PRO A 9 8.26 -23.05 24.69
CA PRO A 9 7.08 -22.67 23.95
C PRO A 9 7.44 -22.48 22.48
N ASP A 10 6.79 -23.27 21.63
CA ASP A 10 6.87 -23.23 20.17
C ASP A 10 6.57 -21.84 19.63
N GLY A 11 7.63 -21.10 19.29
CA GLY A 11 7.54 -19.95 18.40
C GLY A 11 7.36 -20.44 16.97
N ASP A 12 6.10 -20.57 16.54
CA ASP A 12 5.62 -20.48 15.16
C ASP A 12 6.51 -21.10 14.04
N ALA A 13 7.08 -22.28 14.32
CA ALA A 13 7.97 -22.99 13.40
C ALA A 13 7.23 -23.62 12.20
N ALA A 14 5.90 -23.54 12.15
CA ALA A 14 5.08 -24.22 11.16
C ALA A 14 5.03 -23.50 9.79
N SER A 15 5.29 -22.20 9.72
CA SER A 15 5.12 -21.41 8.48
C SER A 15 6.35 -21.42 7.56
N GLY A 16 7.54 -21.74 8.06
CA GLY A 16 8.79 -21.58 7.30
C GLY A 16 9.11 -20.13 6.92
N ARG A 17 8.42 -19.16 7.55
CA ARG A 17 8.66 -17.72 7.43
C ARG A 17 9.95 -17.34 8.16
N LEU A 18 10.76 -16.48 7.54
CA LEU A 18 11.98 -15.98 8.18
C LEU A 18 11.69 -14.79 9.08
N THR A 19 11.79 -15.01 10.40
CA THR A 19 11.61 -14.01 11.46
C THR A 19 12.82 -13.94 12.39
N GLY A 20 12.92 -12.88 13.19
CA GLY A 20 13.88 -12.78 14.28
C GLY A 20 13.49 -13.61 15.49
N THR A 21 14.47 -14.24 16.15
CA THR A 21 14.28 -14.86 17.47
C THR A 21 14.32 -13.78 18.56
N ASP A 22 13.76 -14.03 19.75
CA ASP A 22 13.77 -13.04 20.84
C ASP A 22 15.19 -12.58 21.22
N GLU A 23 16.14 -13.51 21.31
CA GLU A 23 17.55 -13.19 21.54
C GLU A 23 18.17 -12.41 20.37
N GLY A 24 17.80 -12.77 19.15
CA GLY A 24 18.20 -12.09 17.93
C GLY A 24 17.68 -10.65 17.87
N ILE A 25 16.43 -10.42 18.28
CA ILE A 25 15.79 -9.11 18.35
C ILE A 25 16.51 -8.23 19.38
N GLN A 26 16.80 -8.75 20.58
CA GLN A 26 17.53 -8.01 21.61
C GLN A 26 18.95 -7.63 21.14
N THR A 27 19.62 -8.56 20.44
CA THR A 27 20.94 -8.33 19.86
C THR A 27 20.88 -7.28 18.75
N ALA A 28 19.89 -7.39 17.85
CA ALA A 28 19.65 -6.45 16.77
C ALA A 28 19.39 -5.04 17.29
N ARG A 29 18.57 -4.88 18.33
CA ARG A 29 18.28 -3.58 18.95
C ARG A 29 19.53 -2.88 19.48
N LYS A 30 20.44 -3.63 20.10
CA LYS A 30 21.74 -3.07 20.53
C LYS A 30 22.54 -2.58 19.32
N LEU A 31 22.63 -3.39 18.27
CA LEU A 31 23.31 -3.02 17.02
C LEU A 31 22.67 -1.79 16.36
N PHE A 32 21.34 -1.71 16.28
CA PHE A 32 20.61 -0.57 15.74
C PHE A 32 20.83 0.71 16.56
N ALA A 33 20.90 0.60 17.89
CA ALA A 33 21.22 1.75 18.75
C ALA A 33 22.66 2.24 18.51
N HIS A 34 23.62 1.33 18.30
CA HIS A 34 24.97 1.72 17.90
C HIS A 34 25.03 2.31 16.49
N ALA A 35 24.25 1.75 15.56
CA ALA A 35 24.15 2.24 14.18
C ALA A 35 23.63 3.68 14.15
N LYS A 36 22.63 3.99 14.96
CA LYS A 36 22.11 5.36 15.12
C LYS A 36 23.18 6.34 15.63
N LYS A 37 23.99 5.95 16.61
CA LYS A 37 25.12 6.78 17.08
C LYS A 37 26.18 7.00 15.98
N ALA A 38 26.43 5.98 15.16
CA ALA A 38 27.32 6.11 14.00
C ALA A 38 26.73 7.02 12.92
N GLU A 39 25.41 6.99 12.70
CA GLU A 39 24.68 7.92 11.84
C GLU A 39 24.80 9.37 12.34
N ASP A 40 24.60 9.61 13.63
CA ASP A 40 24.70 10.95 14.25
C ASP A 40 26.10 11.58 14.05
N THR A 41 27.13 10.73 14.01
CA THR A 41 28.53 11.14 13.74
C THR A 41 28.88 11.15 12.25
N ARG A 42 27.89 10.98 11.36
CA ARG A 42 28.04 10.92 9.90
C ARG A 42 28.96 9.81 9.39
N ASN A 43 29.18 8.77 10.20
CA ASN A 43 29.92 7.58 9.81
C ASN A 43 28.98 6.58 9.14
N TYR A 44 28.51 6.89 7.94
CA TYR A 44 27.47 6.13 7.27
C TYR A 44 27.90 4.74 6.80
N ASP A 45 29.18 4.54 6.45
CA ASP A 45 29.69 3.20 6.12
C ASP A 45 29.60 2.26 7.33
N TYR A 46 30.01 2.74 8.51
CA TYR A 46 29.92 1.96 9.74
C TYR A 46 28.47 1.78 10.21
N ALA A 47 27.64 2.82 10.11
CA ALA A 47 26.22 2.72 10.41
C ALA A 47 25.52 1.68 9.52
N THR A 48 25.82 1.68 8.21
CA THR A 48 25.31 0.68 7.25
C THR A 48 25.68 -0.73 7.66
N GLU A 49 26.95 -0.95 8.02
CA GLU A 49 27.42 -2.27 8.45
C GLU A 49 26.73 -2.74 9.74
N LEU A 50 26.54 -1.84 10.71
CA LEU A 50 25.82 -2.15 11.96
C LEU A 50 24.34 -2.48 11.72
N TYR A 51 23.66 -1.73 10.84
CA TYR A 51 22.28 -2.05 10.46
C TYR A 51 22.17 -3.41 9.77
N VAL A 52 23.08 -3.73 8.85
CA VAL A 52 23.12 -5.03 8.18
C VAL A 52 23.40 -6.15 9.18
N GLN A 53 24.32 -5.97 10.13
CA GLN A 53 24.57 -6.96 11.18
C GLN A 53 23.34 -7.15 12.09
N GLY A 54 22.61 -6.09 12.40
CA GLY A 54 21.35 -6.20 13.15
C GLY A 54 20.27 -6.93 12.36
N LEU A 55 20.12 -6.64 11.07
CA LEU A 55 19.19 -7.32 10.17
C LEU A 55 19.55 -8.79 9.94
N ALA A 56 20.83 -9.16 10.08
CA ALA A 56 21.23 -10.56 10.10
C ALA A 56 20.62 -11.34 11.28
N GLN A 57 20.33 -10.67 12.40
CA GLN A 57 19.71 -11.23 13.60
C GLN A 57 18.18 -11.09 13.57
N TRP A 58 17.69 -9.93 13.13
CA TRP A 58 16.27 -9.60 13.05
C TRP A 58 15.89 -9.13 11.62
N PRO A 59 15.71 -10.07 10.68
CA PRO A 59 15.58 -9.77 9.24
C PRO A 59 14.27 -9.06 8.86
N ASP A 60 13.22 -9.21 9.65
CA ASP A 60 11.88 -8.67 9.46
C ASP A 60 11.65 -7.31 10.17
N ALA A 61 12.71 -6.70 10.69
CA ALA A 61 12.69 -5.39 11.35
C ALA A 61 12.51 -4.23 10.34
N ILE A 62 11.28 -3.91 9.97
CA ILE A 62 11.00 -2.82 9.01
C ILE A 62 11.44 -1.45 9.55
N ASP A 63 10.89 -1.02 10.69
CA ASP A 63 11.06 0.37 11.17
C ASP A 63 12.41 0.65 11.80
N GLU A 64 12.90 -0.28 12.62
CA GLU A 64 14.17 -0.14 13.33
C GLU A 64 15.38 -0.49 12.45
N GLY A 65 15.18 -1.37 11.46
CA GLY A 65 16.25 -1.89 10.60
C GLY A 65 16.16 -1.39 9.15
N LEU A 66 15.27 -1.96 8.34
CA LEU A 66 15.24 -1.77 6.88
C LEU A 66 15.05 -0.30 6.46
N LYS A 67 14.11 0.41 7.09
CA LYS A 67 13.90 1.85 6.83
C LYS A 67 15.14 2.66 7.21
N LYS A 68 15.78 2.36 8.33
CA LYS A 68 17.00 3.06 8.77
C LYS A 68 18.21 2.75 7.89
N LEU A 69 18.36 1.51 7.44
CA LEU A 69 19.36 1.11 6.45
C LEU A 69 19.24 1.97 5.18
N ARG A 70 18.01 2.16 4.64
CA ARG A 70 17.79 3.03 3.48
C ARG A 70 18.20 4.48 3.76
N VAL A 71 17.87 5.01 4.94
CA VAL A 71 18.22 6.38 5.32
C VAL A 71 19.73 6.57 5.32
N VAL A 72 20.49 5.71 6.00
CA VAL A 72 21.95 5.83 6.06
C VAL A 72 22.60 5.57 4.70
N ALA A 73 22.09 4.60 3.92
CA ALA A 73 22.58 4.33 2.57
C ALA A 73 22.35 5.53 1.64
N THR A 74 21.21 6.21 1.78
CA THR A 74 20.88 7.40 0.98
C THR A 74 21.79 8.56 1.38
N ALA A 75 21.97 8.80 2.68
CA ALA A 75 22.87 9.83 3.20
C ALA A 75 24.32 9.58 2.75
N ARG A 76 24.79 8.32 2.81
CA ARG A 76 26.09 7.90 2.28
C ARG A 76 26.24 8.26 0.81
N LYS A 77 25.25 7.94 -0.02
CA LYS A 77 25.27 8.26 -1.46
C LYS A 77 25.33 9.77 -1.71
N LEU A 78 24.54 10.55 -0.96
CA LEU A 78 24.55 12.02 -1.05
C LEU A 78 25.90 12.63 -0.68
N GLN A 79 26.69 11.96 0.18
CA GLN A 79 28.06 12.36 0.52
C GLN A 79 29.13 11.85 -0.47
N GLY A 80 28.73 11.35 -1.64
CA GLY A 80 29.67 10.85 -2.65
C GLY A 80 30.13 9.41 -2.42
N GLY A 81 29.40 8.64 -1.60
CA GLY A 81 29.63 7.21 -1.43
C GLY A 81 29.55 6.47 -2.77
N LYS A 82 30.57 5.66 -3.06
CA LYS A 82 30.66 4.91 -4.33
C LYS A 82 29.76 3.66 -4.30
N PRO A 83 29.18 3.25 -5.45
CA PRO A 83 28.51 1.97 -5.59
C PRO A 83 29.42 0.78 -5.29
N ALA A 84 28.84 -0.39 -5.00
CA ALA A 84 29.60 -1.61 -4.75
C ALA A 84 30.41 -2.02 -5.99
N SER A 85 31.74 -2.04 -5.86
CA SER A 85 32.65 -2.52 -6.90
C SER A 85 32.53 -4.03 -7.10
N PHE A 86 33.08 -4.54 -8.21
CA PHE A 86 33.13 -5.97 -8.48
C PHE A 86 33.77 -6.77 -7.34
N MET A 87 34.86 -6.25 -6.74
CA MET A 87 35.53 -6.90 -5.61
C MET A 87 34.64 -6.94 -4.36
N VAL A 88 33.87 -5.89 -4.11
CA VAL A 88 32.90 -5.86 -2.99
C VAL A 88 31.79 -6.89 -3.20
N ARG A 89 31.27 -7.00 -4.42
CA ARG A 89 30.26 -8.02 -4.77
C ARG A 89 30.79 -9.45 -4.60
N ARG A 90 32.08 -9.68 -4.91
CA ARG A 90 32.73 -10.99 -4.70
C ARG A 90 32.93 -11.31 -3.21
N LYS A 91 33.15 -10.31 -2.36
CA LYS A 91 33.28 -10.48 -0.90
C LYS A 91 31.97 -10.93 -0.26
N TRP A 92 30.83 -10.51 -0.81
CA TRP A 92 29.50 -10.77 -0.28
C TRP A 92 28.63 -11.50 -1.31
N PRO A 93 28.88 -12.80 -1.55
CA PRO A 93 28.14 -13.56 -2.52
C PRO A 93 26.67 -13.72 -2.11
N THR A 94 25.78 -13.69 -3.10
CA THR A 94 24.32 -13.81 -2.91
C THR A 94 23.73 -15.07 -3.57
N SER A 95 24.58 -16.04 -3.87
CA SER A 95 24.22 -17.29 -4.57
C SER A 95 24.62 -18.54 -3.78
N GLY A 96 24.83 -18.41 -2.47
CA GLY A 96 25.13 -19.53 -1.58
C GLY A 96 23.89 -20.40 -1.32
N LYS A 97 24.07 -21.49 -0.57
CA LYS A 97 22.97 -22.38 -0.17
C LYS A 97 22.07 -21.77 0.90
N ASP A 98 22.62 -20.88 1.73
CA ASP A 98 21.92 -20.23 2.83
C ASP A 98 21.21 -18.97 2.33
N SER A 99 19.88 -19.03 2.23
CA SER A 99 19.05 -17.92 1.75
C SER A 99 19.04 -16.73 2.71
N ARG A 100 19.14 -16.94 4.03
CA ARG A 100 19.24 -15.86 5.03
C ARG A 100 20.54 -15.09 4.86
N VAL A 101 21.67 -15.79 4.71
CA VAL A 101 22.97 -15.15 4.46
C VAL A 101 22.97 -14.41 3.13
N ASN A 102 22.40 -15.01 2.08
CA ASN A 102 22.29 -14.35 0.77
C ASN A 102 21.47 -13.07 0.84
N LEU A 103 20.32 -13.08 1.52
CA LEU A 103 19.49 -11.89 1.75
C LEU A 103 20.26 -10.80 2.48
N ASN A 104 20.94 -11.16 3.58
CA ASN A 104 21.74 -10.20 4.34
C ASN A 104 22.87 -9.58 3.49
N ASN A 105 23.54 -10.39 2.66
CA ASN A 105 24.53 -9.90 1.70
C ASN A 105 23.90 -8.97 0.64
N GLY A 106 22.69 -9.29 0.17
CA GLY A 106 21.91 -8.42 -0.71
C GLY A 106 21.61 -7.06 -0.08
N LEU A 107 21.15 -7.04 1.17
CA LEU A 107 20.91 -5.82 1.95
C LEU A 107 22.21 -5.01 2.15
N ARG A 108 23.34 -5.69 2.37
CA ARG A 108 24.66 -5.04 2.41
C ARG A 108 24.99 -4.35 1.09
N LEU A 109 24.78 -5.03 -0.03
CA LEU A 109 25.04 -4.48 -1.37
C LEU A 109 24.10 -3.31 -1.69
N PHE A 110 22.83 -3.40 -1.30
CA PHE A 110 21.86 -2.29 -1.35
C PHE A 110 22.35 -1.06 -0.57
N GLY A 111 23.01 -1.26 0.57
CA GLY A 111 23.61 -0.19 1.37
C GLY A 111 24.66 0.66 0.64
N PHE A 112 25.26 0.14 -0.44
CA PHE A 112 26.21 0.92 -1.26
C PHE A 112 25.52 1.83 -2.27
N ASP A 113 24.38 1.39 -2.82
CA ASP A 113 23.59 2.18 -3.76
C ASP A 113 22.09 1.85 -3.63
N PRO A 114 21.35 2.62 -2.80
CA PRO A 114 19.93 2.37 -2.56
C PRO A 114 19.01 2.87 -3.70
N SER A 115 19.57 3.47 -4.76
CA SER A 115 18.78 3.90 -5.93
C SER A 115 19.06 3.08 -7.18
N ASP A 116 19.92 2.06 -7.10
CA ASP A 116 20.17 1.13 -8.20
C ASP A 116 18.98 0.17 -8.34
N LEU A 117 18.28 0.25 -9.48
CA LEU A 117 17.12 -0.61 -9.74
C LEU A 117 17.48 -2.10 -9.65
N GLY A 118 18.65 -2.48 -10.15
CA GLY A 118 19.12 -3.87 -10.11
C GLY A 118 19.35 -4.35 -8.67
N ALA A 119 19.93 -3.53 -7.80
CA ALA A 119 20.09 -3.85 -6.39
C ALA A 119 18.74 -3.99 -5.67
N ILE A 120 17.77 -3.12 -5.95
CA ILE A 120 16.43 -3.18 -5.33
C ILE A 120 15.70 -4.46 -5.79
N GLU A 121 15.69 -4.75 -7.09
CA GLU A 121 15.10 -5.98 -7.63
C GLU A 121 15.75 -7.23 -7.04
N HIS A 122 17.08 -7.24 -6.91
CA HIS A 122 17.81 -8.36 -6.35
C HIS A 122 17.48 -8.60 -4.87
N VAL A 123 17.22 -7.55 -4.08
CA VAL A 123 16.73 -7.71 -2.70
C VAL A 123 15.36 -8.39 -2.67
N LEU A 124 14.45 -8.05 -3.59
CA LEU A 124 13.16 -8.74 -3.71
C LEU A 124 13.36 -10.24 -4.02
N ASP A 125 14.21 -10.58 -4.98
CA ASP A 125 14.52 -11.98 -5.33
C ASP A 125 15.07 -12.78 -4.14
N LEU A 126 15.94 -12.16 -3.36
CA LEU A 126 16.52 -12.78 -2.18
C LEU A 126 15.51 -12.90 -1.04
N ALA A 127 14.60 -11.94 -0.89
CA ALA A 127 13.55 -11.99 0.11
C ALA A 127 12.55 -13.13 -0.16
N ILE A 128 12.20 -13.36 -1.44
CA ILE A 128 11.36 -14.50 -1.85
C ILE A 128 12.05 -15.81 -1.47
N LYS A 129 13.32 -15.98 -1.85
CA LYS A 129 14.10 -17.20 -1.54
C LYS A 129 14.31 -17.42 -0.04
N ALA A 130 14.42 -16.33 0.71
CA ALA A 130 14.56 -16.37 2.17
C ALA A 130 13.23 -16.48 2.91
N LYS A 131 12.09 -16.45 2.20
CA LYS A 131 10.74 -16.45 2.79
C LYS A 131 10.54 -15.33 3.81
N CYS A 132 11.05 -14.14 3.51
CA CYS A 132 10.94 -12.96 4.37
C CYS A 132 9.98 -11.93 3.74
N ASP A 133 8.70 -12.14 3.97
CA ASP A 133 7.60 -11.29 3.49
C ASP A 133 7.70 -9.84 3.97
N ARG A 134 8.22 -9.62 5.18
CA ARG A 134 8.41 -8.28 5.76
C ARG A 134 9.43 -7.45 4.98
N VAL A 135 10.47 -8.09 4.42
CA VAL A 135 11.36 -7.41 3.47
C VAL A 135 10.63 -7.11 2.16
N GLY A 136 9.76 -8.02 1.69
CA GLY A 136 8.86 -7.80 0.56
C GLY A 136 7.98 -6.55 0.74
N GLN A 137 7.28 -6.45 1.87
CA GLN A 137 6.45 -5.31 2.25
C GLN A 137 7.22 -3.99 2.19
N TRP A 138 8.48 -4.00 2.61
CA TRP A 138 9.33 -2.82 2.56
C TRP A 138 9.88 -2.52 1.16
N VAL A 139 10.36 -3.52 0.41
CA VAL A 139 11.10 -3.31 -0.84
C VAL A 139 10.19 -3.09 -2.05
N CYS A 140 9.00 -3.69 -2.08
CA CYS A 140 8.07 -3.59 -3.21
C CYS A 140 7.67 -2.15 -3.52
N PRO A 141 7.26 -1.31 -2.54
CA PRO A 141 6.98 0.12 -2.79
C PRO A 141 8.20 0.88 -3.33
N ILE A 142 9.41 0.55 -2.84
CA ILE A 142 10.67 1.17 -3.26
C ILE A 142 10.97 0.81 -4.72
N LEU A 143 10.74 -0.46 -5.09
CA LEU A 143 10.93 -0.95 -6.44
C LEU A 143 9.98 -0.26 -7.41
N THR A 144 8.70 -0.12 -7.05
CA THR A 144 7.72 0.64 -7.86
C THR A 144 8.13 2.09 -8.03
N GLU A 145 8.59 2.73 -6.95
CA GLU A 145 9.12 4.10 -6.98
C GLU A 145 10.32 4.21 -7.94
N ALA A 146 11.25 3.25 -7.89
CA ALA A 146 12.40 3.18 -8.79
C ALA A 146 12.00 2.94 -10.25
N LEU A 147 11.05 2.04 -10.52
CA LEU A 147 10.50 1.78 -11.84
C LEU A 147 9.84 3.01 -12.45
N SER A 148 9.15 3.82 -11.64
CA SER A 148 8.50 5.05 -12.10
C SER A 148 9.48 6.12 -12.60
N ARG A 149 10.74 6.06 -12.14
CA ARG A 149 11.82 6.98 -12.52
C ARG A 149 12.81 6.37 -13.52
N ALA A 150 12.78 5.06 -13.70
CA ALA A 150 13.69 4.37 -14.59
C ALA A 150 13.38 4.71 -16.05
N LYS A 151 14.39 4.57 -16.91
CA LYS A 151 14.14 4.53 -18.36
C LYS A 151 13.26 3.33 -18.69
N LYS A 152 12.48 3.43 -19.77
CA LYS A 152 11.64 2.35 -20.28
C LYS A 152 12.42 1.04 -20.38
N LEU A 153 12.01 0.05 -19.59
CA LEU A 153 12.51 -1.33 -19.66
C LEU A 153 11.78 -2.11 -20.77
N SER A 154 12.27 -3.29 -21.09
CA SER A 154 11.55 -4.22 -21.97
C SER A 154 10.27 -4.71 -21.29
N SER A 155 9.26 -5.08 -22.09
CA SER A 155 7.99 -5.61 -21.57
C SER A 155 8.22 -6.86 -20.72
N ASN A 156 9.11 -7.76 -21.17
CA ASN A 156 9.47 -8.98 -20.44
C ASN A 156 10.10 -8.68 -19.08
N HIS A 157 10.92 -7.63 -18.96
CA HIS A 157 11.52 -7.27 -17.68
C HIS A 157 10.47 -6.75 -16.69
N TYR A 158 9.53 -5.91 -17.15
CA TYR A 158 8.38 -5.52 -16.33
C TYR A 158 7.57 -6.75 -15.88
N GLN A 159 7.26 -7.66 -16.80
CA GLN A 159 6.54 -8.89 -16.49
C GLN A 159 7.24 -9.71 -15.40
N THR A 160 8.56 -9.89 -15.52
CA THR A 160 9.35 -10.59 -14.51
C THR A 160 9.25 -9.93 -13.14
N ILE A 161 9.38 -8.61 -13.06
CA ILE A 161 9.28 -7.88 -11.79
C ILE A 161 7.88 -8.00 -11.18
N CYS A 162 6.82 -7.75 -11.96
CA CYS A 162 5.45 -7.76 -11.46
C CYS A 162 5.03 -9.18 -11.01
N ASN A 163 5.51 -10.23 -11.69
CA ASN A 163 5.31 -11.61 -11.26
C ASN A 163 6.00 -11.91 -9.92
N LYS A 164 7.23 -11.42 -9.70
CA LYS A 164 7.94 -11.55 -8.42
C LYS A 164 7.21 -10.81 -7.29
N MET A 165 6.70 -9.61 -7.57
CA MET A 165 5.89 -8.86 -6.58
C MET A 165 4.58 -9.59 -6.26
N LEU A 166 3.96 -10.22 -7.26
CA LEU A 166 2.74 -11.03 -7.08
C LEU A 166 3.03 -12.25 -6.20
N GLU A 167 4.11 -12.98 -6.47
CA GLU A 167 4.58 -14.11 -5.66
C GLU A 167 4.85 -13.69 -4.21
N MET A 168 5.54 -12.56 -4.01
CA MET A 168 5.81 -12.02 -2.69
C MET A 168 4.53 -11.63 -1.93
N GLY A 169 3.54 -11.03 -2.62
CA GLY A 169 2.25 -10.67 -2.01
C GLY A 169 1.46 -11.90 -1.57
N ARG A 170 1.44 -12.95 -2.40
CA ARG A 170 0.82 -14.25 -2.05
C ARG A 170 1.51 -14.90 -0.87
N MET A 171 2.84 -14.91 -0.85
CA MET A 171 3.61 -15.41 0.28
C MET A 171 3.28 -14.66 1.59
N ALA A 172 3.17 -13.34 1.54
CA ALA A 172 2.76 -12.55 2.70
C ALA A 172 1.34 -12.89 3.18
N HIS A 173 0.42 -13.10 2.25
CA HIS A 173 -0.95 -13.55 2.53
C HIS A 173 -0.97 -14.94 3.17
N ASP A 174 -0.24 -15.91 2.60
CA ASP A 174 -0.13 -17.28 3.12
C ASP A 174 0.50 -17.32 4.52
N PHE A 175 1.37 -16.36 4.85
CA PHE A 175 1.95 -16.18 6.19
C PHE A 175 1.06 -15.40 7.15
N GLY A 176 -0.17 -15.04 6.77
CA GLY A 176 -1.09 -14.26 7.59
C GLY A 176 -0.72 -12.79 7.77
N ASN A 177 0.30 -12.28 7.06
CA ASN A 177 0.66 -10.86 7.06
C ASN A 177 -0.22 -10.10 6.05
N LEU A 178 -1.50 -9.96 6.39
CA LEU A 178 -2.50 -9.35 5.52
C LEU A 178 -2.17 -7.88 5.19
N ASP A 179 -1.73 -7.09 6.17
CA ASP A 179 -1.29 -5.70 5.94
C ASP A 179 -0.13 -5.64 4.94
N GLY A 180 0.87 -6.50 5.13
CA GLY A 180 2.01 -6.58 4.21
C GLY A 180 1.61 -7.03 2.82
N ALA A 181 0.73 -8.03 2.72
CA ALA A 181 0.19 -8.48 1.44
C ALA A 181 -0.55 -7.34 0.71
N MET A 182 -1.39 -6.57 1.42
CA MET A 182 -2.07 -5.40 0.85
C MET A 182 -1.08 -4.35 0.35
N ASP A 183 -0.05 -4.02 1.13
CA ASP A 183 1.00 -3.07 0.72
C ASP A 183 1.76 -3.56 -0.52
N ILE A 184 2.10 -4.85 -0.58
CA ILE A 184 2.79 -5.46 -1.73
C ILE A 184 1.89 -5.43 -2.97
N PHE A 185 0.63 -5.85 -2.87
CA PHE A 185 -0.29 -5.86 -4.01
C PHE A 185 -0.62 -4.45 -4.51
N ARG A 186 -0.77 -3.47 -3.62
CA ARG A 186 -0.89 -2.05 -4.00
C ARG A 186 0.34 -1.57 -4.78
N ALA A 187 1.53 -1.90 -4.30
CA ALA A 187 2.77 -1.59 -4.99
C ALA A 187 2.85 -2.29 -6.36
N ASN A 188 2.38 -3.53 -6.46
CA ASN A 188 2.37 -4.31 -7.70
C ASN A 188 1.42 -3.71 -8.74
N VAL A 189 0.17 -3.39 -8.37
CA VAL A 189 -0.78 -2.69 -9.25
C VAL A 189 -0.19 -1.38 -9.76
N ALA A 190 0.50 -0.62 -8.90
CA ALA A 190 1.18 0.60 -9.33
C ALA A 190 2.37 0.32 -10.27
N ALA A 191 3.10 -0.79 -10.11
CA ALA A 191 4.15 -1.23 -11.04
C ALA A 191 3.56 -1.63 -12.40
N ASP A 192 2.44 -2.35 -12.42
CA ASP A 192 1.69 -2.69 -13.64
C ASP A 192 1.22 -1.43 -14.38
N GLN A 193 0.79 -0.40 -13.66
CA GLN A 193 0.45 0.89 -14.27
C GLN A 193 1.66 1.59 -14.88
N VAL A 194 2.86 1.49 -14.27
CA VAL A 194 4.11 1.96 -14.90
C VAL A 194 4.40 1.16 -16.18
N TRP A 195 4.26 -0.16 -16.13
CA TRP A 195 4.43 -1.02 -17.30
C TRP A 195 3.47 -0.61 -18.42
N ARG A 196 2.18 -0.41 -18.12
CA ARG A 196 1.16 -0.03 -19.11
C ARG A 196 1.47 1.31 -19.76
N ARG A 197 1.93 2.30 -18.99
CA ARG A 197 2.34 3.60 -19.55
C ARG A 197 3.48 3.45 -20.56
N HIS A 198 4.40 2.52 -20.32
CA HIS A 198 5.51 2.26 -21.24
C HIS A 198 5.14 1.35 -22.41
N HIS A 199 4.17 0.45 -22.25
CA HIS A 199 3.80 -0.59 -23.20
C HIS A 199 2.27 -0.74 -23.28
N HIS A 200 1.58 0.27 -23.81
CA HIS A 200 0.10 0.33 -23.79
C HIS A 200 -0.59 -0.74 -24.65
N ASP A 201 0.09 -1.28 -25.67
CA ASP A 201 -0.45 -2.31 -26.57
C ASP A 201 -0.32 -3.75 -26.05
N SER A 202 0.33 -3.94 -24.90
CA SER A 202 0.64 -5.27 -24.38
C SER A 202 -0.58 -5.91 -23.71
N SER A 203 -1.03 -7.07 -24.21
CA SER A 203 -2.10 -7.84 -23.55
C SER A 203 -1.67 -8.40 -22.18
N GLU A 204 -0.35 -8.58 -22.00
CA GLU A 204 0.27 -9.13 -20.81
C GLU A 204 0.10 -8.19 -19.62
N VAL A 205 0.23 -6.87 -19.81
CA VAL A 205 0.08 -5.91 -18.72
C VAL A 205 -1.38 -5.83 -18.22
N HIS A 206 -2.36 -6.01 -19.11
CA HIS A 206 -3.76 -6.07 -18.68
C HIS A 206 -4.06 -7.30 -17.82
N ARG A 207 -3.44 -8.45 -18.17
CA ARG A 207 -3.55 -9.68 -17.38
C ARG A 207 -2.86 -9.55 -16.02
N ALA A 208 -1.66 -8.97 -16.00
CA ALA A 208 -0.91 -8.72 -14.77
C ALA A 208 -1.67 -7.80 -13.80
N GLU A 209 -2.16 -6.65 -14.30
CA GLU A 209 -2.92 -5.70 -13.47
C GLU A 209 -4.21 -6.31 -12.92
N SER A 210 -4.92 -7.10 -13.74
CA SER A 210 -6.14 -7.81 -13.30
C SER A 210 -5.81 -8.83 -12.21
N ALA A 211 -4.71 -9.57 -12.34
CA ALA A 211 -4.28 -10.54 -11.34
C ALA A 211 -3.90 -9.85 -10.01
N ALA A 212 -3.06 -8.82 -10.05
CA ALA A 212 -2.65 -8.08 -8.85
C ALA A 212 -3.84 -7.37 -8.17
N SER A 213 -4.77 -6.80 -8.96
CA SER A 213 -5.98 -6.15 -8.44
C SER A 213 -6.96 -7.16 -7.82
N GLY A 214 -7.09 -8.35 -8.43
CA GLY A 214 -7.90 -9.43 -7.90
C GLY A 214 -7.39 -9.90 -6.53
N GLU A 215 -6.09 -10.16 -6.41
CA GLU A 215 -5.46 -10.55 -5.15
C GLU A 215 -5.59 -9.45 -4.08
N LEU A 216 -5.39 -8.18 -4.45
CA LEU A 216 -5.64 -7.06 -3.54
C LEU A 216 -7.09 -7.04 -3.03
N THR A 217 -8.06 -7.32 -3.89
CA THR A 217 -9.48 -7.36 -3.52
C THR A 217 -9.77 -8.53 -2.59
N ILE A 218 -9.17 -9.69 -2.83
CA ILE A 218 -9.30 -10.88 -1.98
C ILE A 218 -8.75 -10.58 -0.58
N VAL A 219 -7.50 -10.11 -0.49
CA VAL A 219 -6.88 -9.82 0.82
C VAL A 219 -7.64 -8.71 1.54
N LYS A 220 -8.05 -7.64 0.84
CA LYS A 220 -8.85 -6.59 1.46
C LYS A 220 -10.19 -7.12 1.99
N GLY A 221 -10.90 -7.93 1.19
CA GLY A 221 -12.15 -8.55 1.62
C GLY A 221 -11.97 -9.44 2.85
N GLY A 222 -10.93 -10.29 2.86
CA GLY A 222 -10.57 -11.12 4.00
C GLY A 222 -10.18 -10.32 5.25
N PHE A 223 -9.41 -9.25 5.06
CA PHE A 223 -9.00 -8.31 6.09
C PHE A 223 -10.19 -7.62 6.75
N ASP A 224 -11.12 -7.10 5.94
CA ASP A 224 -12.34 -6.43 6.41
C ASP A 224 -13.29 -7.42 7.13
N THR A 225 -13.22 -8.72 6.80
CA THR A 225 -14.03 -9.77 7.45
C THR A 225 -13.44 -10.35 8.74
N GLY A 226 -12.26 -9.92 9.18
CA GLY A 226 -11.83 -10.07 10.58
C GLY A 226 -11.09 -11.36 10.96
N GLU A 227 -10.16 -11.85 10.13
CA GLU A 227 -9.22 -12.90 10.58
C GLU A 227 -8.12 -12.36 11.53
N ASN A 228 -7.95 -11.03 11.68
CA ASN A 228 -7.07 -10.41 12.67
C ASN A 228 -7.82 -9.39 13.55
N PHE A 229 -8.19 -9.86 14.76
CA PHE A 229 -9.15 -9.24 15.68
C PHE A 229 -8.71 -7.87 16.24
N THR A 230 -7.43 -7.51 16.22
CA THR A 230 -6.92 -6.32 16.92
C THR A 230 -6.95 -5.04 16.10
N GLY A 231 -6.94 -5.10 14.76
CA GLY A 231 -7.02 -3.91 13.88
C GLY A 231 -8.45 -3.53 13.49
N SER A 232 -9.39 -4.49 13.53
CA SER A 232 -10.78 -4.30 13.09
C SER A 232 -11.65 -3.54 14.12
N LEU A 233 -11.16 -3.37 15.36
CA LEU A 233 -11.94 -2.80 16.47
C LEU A 233 -12.03 -1.26 16.47
N GLU A 234 -11.19 -0.54 15.73
CA GLU A 234 -11.32 0.93 15.62
C GLU A 234 -12.25 1.39 14.48
N ASP A 235 -12.55 0.55 13.49
CA ASP A 235 -13.29 0.94 12.28
C ASP A 235 -14.62 0.19 12.06
N ALA A 236 -14.92 -0.82 12.90
CA ALA A 236 -16.11 -1.66 12.76
C ALA A 236 -17.47 -0.94 12.91
N ALA A 237 -17.50 0.23 13.55
CA ALA A 237 -18.73 1.03 13.65
C ALA A 237 -19.05 1.77 12.35
N GLY A 238 -18.04 2.09 11.51
CA GLY A 238 -18.22 2.79 10.24
C GLY A 238 -18.52 1.89 9.05
N GLN A 239 -18.14 0.61 9.09
CA GLN A 239 -18.21 -0.29 7.93
C GLN A 239 -19.38 -1.27 7.93
N ARG A 240 -20.05 -1.53 9.07
CA ARG A 240 -21.28 -2.35 9.10
C ARG A 240 -22.42 -1.74 8.30
N GLU A 241 -22.54 -0.40 8.27
CA GLU A 241 -23.55 0.28 7.43
C GLU A 241 -23.27 0.18 5.92
N ILE A 242 -22.03 -0.07 5.51
CA ILE A 242 -21.64 -0.14 4.08
C ILE A 242 -21.86 -1.54 3.50
N HIS A 243 -21.69 -2.59 4.31
CA HIS A 243 -21.75 -3.98 3.85
C HIS A 243 -23.17 -4.53 3.67
N ASP A 244 -24.15 -4.07 4.45
CA ASP A 244 -25.56 -4.49 4.26
C ASP A 244 -26.20 -3.84 3.02
N ALA A 245 -25.63 -2.73 2.51
CA ALA A 245 -26.16 -2.00 1.35
C ALA A 245 -25.73 -2.57 -0.02
N GLN A 246 -24.78 -3.51 -0.07
CA GLN A 246 -24.20 -4.01 -1.34
C GLN A 246 -24.80 -5.32 -1.85
N LYS A 247 -25.73 -5.95 -1.12
CA LYS A 247 -26.48 -7.09 -1.66
C LYS A 247 -27.61 -6.61 -2.57
N SER A 248 -27.27 -6.47 -3.85
CA SER A 248 -28.14 -6.27 -5.02
C SER A 248 -28.86 -4.91 -5.09
N VAL A 249 -28.22 -3.92 -5.73
CA VAL A 249 -28.82 -2.60 -5.98
C VAL A 249 -28.54 -2.24 -7.44
N THR A 250 -29.59 -2.26 -8.27
CA THR A 250 -29.48 -1.82 -9.68
C THR A 250 -29.16 -0.33 -9.76
N THR A 251 -28.66 0.14 -10.90
CA THR A 251 -28.19 1.53 -11.10
C THR A 251 -29.22 2.61 -10.72
N VAL A 252 -30.52 2.28 -10.77
CA VAL A 252 -31.63 3.15 -10.36
C VAL A 252 -31.73 3.27 -8.83
N ASP A 253 -31.59 2.15 -8.11
CA ASP A 253 -31.67 2.11 -6.65
C ASP A 253 -30.48 2.85 -6.00
N ARG A 254 -29.29 2.75 -6.60
CA ARG A 254 -28.09 3.48 -6.12
C ARG A 254 -28.24 4.99 -6.27
N HIS A 255 -28.92 5.46 -7.32
CA HIS A 255 -29.16 6.89 -7.49
C HIS A 255 -30.16 7.43 -6.46
N GLN A 256 -31.20 6.65 -6.14
CA GLN A 256 -32.14 7.00 -5.07
C GLN A 256 -31.44 7.05 -3.70
N GLN A 257 -30.58 6.08 -3.39
CA GLN A 257 -29.78 6.10 -2.15
C GLN A 257 -28.88 7.34 -2.04
N LEU A 258 -28.31 7.82 -3.16
CA LEU A 258 -27.51 9.05 -3.18
C LEU A 258 -28.37 10.29 -2.93
N ILE A 259 -29.60 10.33 -3.45
CA ILE A 259 -30.56 11.41 -3.18
C ILE A 259 -30.94 11.40 -1.69
N ASP A 260 -31.25 10.23 -1.12
CA ASP A 260 -31.67 10.10 0.28
C ASP A 260 -30.54 10.44 1.25
N ALA A 261 -29.29 10.07 0.92
CA ALA A 261 -28.12 10.46 1.69
C ALA A 261 -27.86 11.98 1.60
N ALA A 262 -27.89 12.56 0.40
CA ALA A 262 -27.72 14.00 0.22
C ALA A 262 -28.83 14.82 0.90
N ARG A 263 -30.06 14.29 0.94
CA ARG A 263 -31.18 14.88 1.65
C ARG A 263 -30.95 14.88 3.16
N ARG A 264 -30.59 13.73 3.74
CA ARG A 264 -30.22 13.64 5.17
C ARG A 264 -29.08 14.60 5.54
N ASP A 265 -28.05 14.68 4.69
CA ASP A 265 -26.91 15.57 4.90
C ASP A 265 -27.34 17.06 4.95
N TRP A 266 -28.25 17.46 4.05
CA TRP A 266 -28.80 18.81 3.99
C TRP A 266 -29.75 19.09 5.16
N GLU A 267 -30.67 18.18 5.47
CA GLU A 267 -31.61 18.33 6.59
C GLU A 267 -30.89 18.47 7.94
N GLN A 268 -29.78 17.76 8.13
CA GLN A 268 -28.94 17.90 9.33
C GLN A 268 -28.14 19.20 9.36
N ASN A 269 -27.92 19.85 8.21
CA ASN A 269 -27.07 21.04 8.10
C ASN A 269 -27.61 22.01 7.03
N PRO A 270 -28.81 22.59 7.24
CA PRO A 270 -29.52 23.34 6.21
C PRO A 270 -28.83 24.66 5.84
N THR A 271 -27.99 25.19 6.73
CA THR A 271 -27.25 26.45 6.53
C THR A 271 -26.05 26.34 5.58
N ILE A 272 -25.68 25.13 5.15
CA ILE A 272 -24.54 24.92 4.25
C ILE A 272 -25.02 24.85 2.79
N ALA A 273 -24.85 25.96 2.07
CA ALA A 273 -25.26 26.14 0.67
C ALA A 273 -24.86 24.97 -0.27
N ASN A 274 -23.65 24.44 -0.12
CA ASN A 274 -23.13 23.37 -0.97
C ASN A 274 -23.90 22.06 -0.83
N LYS A 275 -24.57 21.82 0.31
CA LYS A 275 -25.35 20.60 0.54
C LYS A 275 -26.66 20.63 -0.22
N LEU A 276 -27.36 21.77 -0.19
CA LEU A 276 -28.55 21.99 -1.01
C LEU A 276 -28.21 21.88 -2.51
N ILE A 277 -27.12 22.51 -2.94
CA ILE A 277 -26.65 22.44 -4.32
C ILE A 277 -26.41 20.98 -4.75
N LYS A 278 -25.68 20.20 -3.93
CA LYS A 278 -25.41 18.78 -4.19
C LYS A 278 -26.70 17.95 -4.30
N LEU A 279 -27.69 18.20 -3.44
CA LEU A 279 -29.00 17.55 -3.52
C LEU A 279 -29.73 17.90 -4.82
N THR A 280 -29.75 19.18 -5.21
CA THR A 280 -30.42 19.63 -6.44
C THR A 280 -29.75 19.10 -7.72
N ASP A 281 -28.42 18.99 -7.73
CA ASP A 281 -27.68 18.40 -8.84
C ASP A 281 -27.98 16.89 -8.98
N LEU A 282 -28.15 16.18 -7.85
CA LEU A 282 -28.55 14.77 -7.86
C LEU A 282 -30.00 14.59 -8.34
N LEU A 283 -30.94 15.41 -7.86
CA LEU A 283 -32.35 15.35 -8.25
C LEU A 283 -32.55 15.59 -9.76
N THR A 284 -31.75 16.47 -10.36
CA THR A 284 -31.87 16.83 -11.78
C THR A 284 -31.10 15.88 -12.73
N ARG A 285 -30.26 14.99 -12.21
CA ARG A 285 -29.34 14.15 -13.00
C ARG A 285 -30.04 13.13 -13.89
N THR A 286 -31.15 12.55 -13.44
CA THR A 286 -31.92 11.57 -14.24
C THR A 286 -32.89 12.23 -15.21
N GLY A 287 -33.05 13.55 -15.12
CA GLY A 287 -34.00 14.27 -15.95
C GLY A 287 -35.47 13.94 -15.65
N ASP A 288 -35.76 13.42 -14.46
CA ASP A 288 -37.11 13.08 -14.02
C ASP A 288 -37.88 14.35 -13.68
N GLU A 289 -39.02 14.57 -14.33
CA GLU A 289 -39.82 15.78 -14.15
C GLU A 289 -40.30 16.01 -12.71
N ALA A 290 -40.60 14.95 -11.96
CA ALA A 290 -41.05 15.07 -10.58
C ALA A 290 -39.89 15.54 -9.68
N ARG A 291 -38.70 14.99 -9.88
CA ARG A 291 -37.49 15.36 -9.13
C ARG A 291 -36.98 16.75 -9.51
N GLU A 292 -37.08 17.14 -10.77
CA GLU A 292 -36.71 18.49 -11.20
C GLU A 292 -37.66 19.55 -10.64
N LYS A 293 -38.98 19.26 -10.55
CA LYS A 293 -39.94 20.15 -9.85
C LYS A 293 -39.60 20.28 -8.37
N GLU A 294 -39.20 19.19 -7.73
CA GLU A 294 -38.76 19.22 -6.34
C GLU A 294 -37.48 20.07 -6.16
N ALA A 295 -36.48 19.88 -7.01
CA ALA A 295 -35.24 20.66 -6.97
C ALA A 295 -35.51 22.17 -7.15
N ILE A 296 -36.41 22.55 -8.06
CA ILE A 296 -36.84 23.94 -8.25
C ILE A 296 -37.46 24.48 -6.96
N LYS A 297 -38.40 23.74 -6.36
CA LYS A 297 -39.07 24.17 -5.13
C LYS A 297 -38.07 24.41 -3.98
N LEU A 298 -37.14 23.48 -3.77
CA LEU A 298 -36.12 23.61 -2.71
C LEU A 298 -35.22 24.84 -2.92
N LEU A 299 -34.84 25.14 -4.16
CA LEU A 299 -34.05 26.34 -4.49
C LEU A 299 -34.85 27.63 -4.29
N GLU A 300 -36.15 27.62 -4.56
CA GLU A 300 -37.02 28.78 -4.34
C GLU A 300 -37.29 29.04 -2.86
N ASP A 301 -37.57 27.99 -2.10
CA ASP A 301 -37.77 28.08 -0.65
C ASP A 301 -36.50 28.65 0.02
N GLU A 302 -35.31 28.21 -0.41
CA GLU A 302 -34.04 28.76 0.08
C GLU A 302 -33.75 30.19 -0.41
N TYR A 303 -34.20 30.55 -1.62
CA TYR A 303 -34.10 31.93 -2.08
C TYR A 303 -34.96 32.87 -1.24
N VAL A 304 -36.17 32.45 -0.87
CA VAL A 304 -37.07 33.24 -0.01
C VAL A 304 -36.48 33.43 1.39
N SER A 305 -35.77 32.43 1.93
CA SER A 305 -35.15 32.52 3.25
C SER A 305 -33.83 33.31 3.26
N SER A 306 -33.00 33.18 2.22
CA SER A 306 -31.63 33.72 2.19
C SER A 306 -31.45 34.96 1.32
N GLU A 307 -32.43 35.30 0.48
CA GLU A 307 -32.40 36.33 -0.58
C GLU A 307 -31.22 36.18 -1.57
N ASN A 308 -30.53 35.03 -1.56
CA ASN A 308 -29.36 34.81 -2.40
C ASN A 308 -29.75 34.43 -3.83
N TYR A 309 -29.52 35.36 -4.75
CA TYR A 309 -29.91 35.24 -6.16
C TYR A 309 -29.36 34.00 -6.89
N VAL A 310 -28.27 33.38 -6.40
CA VAL A 310 -27.71 32.16 -6.99
C VAL A 310 -28.71 31.01 -7.01
N TYR A 311 -29.58 30.89 -6.00
CA TYR A 311 -30.59 29.83 -5.94
C TYR A 311 -31.70 30.05 -6.97
N ARG A 312 -32.17 31.30 -7.11
CA ARG A 312 -33.14 31.67 -8.14
C ARG A 312 -32.61 31.43 -9.55
N ALA A 313 -31.37 31.84 -9.82
CA ALA A 313 -30.73 31.63 -11.12
C ALA A 313 -30.64 30.13 -11.48
N ARG A 314 -30.34 29.26 -10.50
CA ARG A 314 -30.31 27.80 -10.70
C ARG A 314 -31.71 27.21 -10.93
N ALA A 315 -32.72 27.66 -10.18
CA ALA A 315 -34.10 27.23 -10.38
C ALA A 315 -34.59 27.57 -11.79
N ASP A 316 -34.27 28.76 -12.29
CA ASP A 316 -34.62 29.21 -13.63
C ASP A 316 -33.86 28.44 -14.73
N ASP A 317 -32.59 28.08 -14.51
CA ASP A 317 -31.84 27.21 -15.44
C ASP A 317 -32.51 25.83 -15.59
N ILE A 318 -32.96 25.23 -14.47
CA ILE A 318 -33.69 23.96 -14.50
C ILE A 318 -35.01 24.11 -15.27
N ARG A 319 -35.74 25.21 -15.09
CA ARG A 319 -36.98 25.50 -15.85
C ARG A 319 -36.72 25.60 -17.36
N VAL A 320 -35.70 26.34 -17.76
CA VAL A 320 -35.33 26.49 -19.17
C VAL A 320 -34.94 25.13 -19.76
N ARG A 321 -34.19 24.31 -19.02
CA ARG A 321 -33.81 22.96 -19.44
C ARG A 321 -35.01 22.04 -19.62
N ARG A 322 -36.05 22.19 -18.78
CA ARG A 322 -37.33 21.46 -18.92
C ARG A 322 -38.10 21.87 -20.16
N LEU A 323 -38.18 23.17 -20.45
CA LEU A 323 -38.89 23.69 -21.63
C LEU A 323 -38.22 23.35 -22.96
N ARG A 324 -36.91 23.06 -22.95
CA ARG A 324 -36.13 22.68 -24.14
C ARG A 324 -36.16 21.19 -24.45
N ARG A 325 -36.75 20.37 -23.59
CA ARG A 325 -36.84 18.91 -23.75
C ARG A 325 -38.20 18.52 -24.31
#